data_AF-A0AAD8YMY2-F1
#
_entry.id   AF-A0AAD8YMY2-F1
#
_cell.length_a   1.000
_cell.length_b   1.000
_cell.length_c   1.000
_cell.angle_alpha   90.00
_cell.angle_beta   90.00
_cell.angle_gamma   90.00
#
_symmetry.space_group_name_H-M   'P 1'
#
loop_
_entity.id
_entity.type
_entity.pdbx_description
1 polymer ?
#
loop_
_entity_poly.entity_id
_entity_poly.type
_entity_poly.pdbx_seq_one_letter_code
_entity_poly.pdbx_strand_id
1 'polypeptide(L)' 'HPDPEKPFVVEEDALDVGVGAVLSLEKGREGKLGPIAYFSQKLSSSEQN' A
#
# COMPACT_ATOMS: atom_id res chain seq x y z
N HIS A 1 -9.92 -13.14 6.63
CA HIS A 1 -8.74 -12.74 7.40
C HIS A 1 -7.53 -12.87 6.48
N PRO A 2 -6.67 -11.84 6.35
CA PRO A 2 -5.46 -11.93 5.53
C PRO A 2 -4.48 -12.95 6.16
N ASP A 3 -3.77 -13.69 5.32
CA ASP A 3 -2.86 -14.74 5.72
C ASP A 3 -1.45 -14.16 5.91
N PRO A 4 -0.88 -14.15 7.14
CA PRO A 4 0.41 -13.52 7.41
C PRO A 4 1.61 -14.28 6.82
N GLU A 5 1.44 -15.53 6.36
CA GLU A 5 2.52 -16.32 5.74
C GLU A 5 2.70 -16.05 4.25
N LYS A 6 1.81 -15.24 3.64
CA LYS A 6 1.90 -14.90 2.22
C LYS A 6 2.70 -13.62 1.99
N PRO A 7 3.46 -13.52 0.89
CA PRO A 7 4.11 -12.28 0.54
C PRO A 7 3.08 -11.17 0.31
N PHE A 8 3.34 -10.01 0.91
CA PHE A 8 2.56 -8.80 0.71
C PHE A 8 3.32 -7.90 -0.25
N VAL A 9 2.59 -7.26 -1.17
CA VAL A 9 3.15 -6.25 -2.07
C VAL A 9 2.66 -4.88 -1.61
N VAL A 10 3.59 -3.95 -1.40
CA VAL A 10 3.29 -2.55 -1.07
C VAL A 10 3.68 -1.71 -2.28
N GLU A 11 2.72 -0.97 -2.81
CA GLU A 11 2.94 0.04 -3.85
C GLU A 11 2.79 1.41 -3.19
N GLU A 12 3.82 2.26 -3.29
CA GLU A 12 3.85 3.59 -2.71
C GLU A 12 3.98 4.65 -3.81
N ASP A 13 3.17 5.69 -3.74
CA ASP A 13 3.27 6.90 -4.55
C ASP A 13 3.41 8.10 -3.61
N ALA A 14 4.50 8.84 -3.78
CA ALA A 14 4.81 10.02 -2.99
C ALA A 14 4.77 11.27 -3.88
N LEU A 15 3.92 12.23 -3.52
CA LEU A 15 3.84 13.55 -4.12
C LEU A 15 4.21 14.61 -3.06
N ASP A 16 4.63 15.80 -3.49
CA ASP A 16 5.05 16.91 -2.59
C ASP A 16 4.01 17.32 -1.53
N VAL A 17 2.77 16.84 -1.64
CA VAL A 17 1.66 17.16 -0.74
C VAL A 17 1.23 15.99 0.15
N GLY A 18 1.70 14.77 -0.12
CA GLY A 18 1.18 13.57 0.53
C GLY A 18 1.80 12.27 0.00
N VAL A 19 1.77 11.25 0.85
CA VAL A 19 2.16 9.88 0.53
C VAL A 19 0.91 9.00 0.49
N GLY A 20 0.78 8.20 -0.54
CA GLY A 20 -0.22 7.14 -0.65
C GLY A 20 0.46 5.78 -0.78
N ALA A 21 -0.08 4.76 -0.11
CA ALA A 21 0.37 3.39 -0.28
C ALA A 21 -0.81 2.42 -0.40
N VAL A 22 -0.68 1.42 -1.25
CA VAL A 22 -1.63 0.32 -1.44
C VAL A 22 -0.96 -0.98 -1.02
N LEU A 23 -1.58 -1.67 -0.06
CA LEU A 23 -1.19 -3.01 0.33
C LEU A 23 -2.03 -4.02 -0.45
N SER A 24 -1.37 -4.87 -1.22
CA SER A 24 -1.98 -5.92 -2.03
C SER A 24 -1.53 -7.30 -1.55
N LEU A 25 -2.45 -8.26 -1.58
CA LEU A 25 -2.19 -9.66 -1.28
C LEU A 25 -2.55 -10.54 -2.46
N GLU A 26 -1.80 -11.62 -2.62
CA GLU A 26 -2.12 -12.67 -3.57
C GLU A 26 -3.37 -13.45 -3.12
N LYS A 27 -4.41 -13.44 -3.97
CA LYS A 27 -5.69 -14.11 -3.73
C LYS A 27 -5.83 -15.34 -4.63
N GLY A 28 -6.22 -16.45 -4.01
CA GLY A 28 -6.50 -17.71 -4.70
C GLY A 28 -5.25 -18.48 -5.15
N ARG A 29 -5.46 -19.55 -5.93
CA ARG A 29 -4.38 -20.37 -6.53
C ARG A 29 -3.82 -19.77 -7.82
N GLU A 30 -4.43 -18.69 -8.32
CA GLU A 30 -4.11 -18.06 -9.61
C GLU A 30 -3.06 -16.94 -9.52
N GLY A 31 -2.50 -16.64 -8.34
CA GLY A 31 -1.45 -15.63 -8.24
C GLY A 31 -1.93 -14.17 -8.40
N LYS A 32 -3.24 -13.91 -8.36
CA LYS A 32 -3.78 -12.56 -8.61
C LYS A 32 -3.64 -11.69 -7.37
N LEU A 33 -2.85 -10.63 -7.48
CA LEU A 33 -2.76 -9.58 -6.45
C LEU A 33 -4.08 -8.80 -6.41
N GLY A 34 -4.63 -8.60 -5.21
CA GLY A 34 -5.77 -7.73 -4.98
C GLY A 34 -5.54 -6.83 -3.77
N PRO A 35 -6.03 -5.59 -3.80
CA PRO A 35 -5.86 -4.66 -2.69
C PRO A 35 -6.55 -5.19 -1.43
N ILE A 36 -5.91 -4.97 -0.29
CA ILE A 36 -6.41 -5.32 1.04
C ILE A 36 -6.38 -4.16 2.03
N ALA A 37 -5.54 -3.15 1.82
CA ALA A 37 -5.54 -1.92 2.60
C ALA A 37 -5.04 -0.74 1.76
N TYR A 38 -5.54 0.44 2.09
CA TYR A 38 -5.09 1.72 1.55
C TYR A 38 -4.56 2.55 2.72
N PHE A 39 -3.38 3.13 2.55
CA PHE A 39 -2.78 4.06 3.50
C PHE A 39 -2.58 5.40 2.79
N SER A 40 -2.98 6.49 3.43
CA SER A 40 -2.70 7.83 2.92
C SER A 40 -2.36 8.76 4.06
N GLN A 41 -1.28 9.51 3.88
CA GLN A 41 -0.80 10.47 4.86
C GLN A 41 -0.48 11.79 4.15
N LYS A 42 -1.10 12.86 4.62
CA LYS A 42 -0.76 14.22 4.17
C LYS A 42 0.56 14.61 4.81
N LEU A 43 1.51 15.09 4.00
CA LEU A 43 2.80 15.58 4.51
C LEU A 43 2.57 16.90 5.27
N SER A 44 3.18 17.04 6.43
CA SER A 44 3.18 18.32 7.15
C SER A 44 4.06 19.33 6.43
N SER A 45 3.88 20.63 6.66
CA SER A 45 4.69 21.67 6.00
C SER A 45 6.20 21.54 6.21
N SER A 46 6.66 20.75 7.20
CA SER A 46 8.07 20.43 7.43
C SER A 46 8.57 19.23 6.62
N GLU A 47 7.68 18.46 6.01
CA GLU A 47 7.95 17.25 5.20
C GLU A 47 7.61 17.48 3.72
N GLN A 48 7.06 18.65 3.38
CA GLN A 48 6.94 19.15 2.01
C GLN A 48 8.29 19.77 1.60
N ASN A 49 8.76 19.43 0.39
CA ASN A 49 10.08 19.79 -0.14
C ASN A 49 10.23 21.29 -0.48
#